data_AF-A0A7W0GJ73-F1
#
_entry.id   AF-A0A7W0GJ73-F1
#
_cell.length_a   1.000
_cell.length_b   1.000
_cell.length_c   1.000
_cell.angle_alpha   90.00
_cell.angle_beta   90.00
_cell.angle_gamma   90.00
#
_symmetry.space_group_name_H-M   'P 1'
#
loop_
_entity.id
_entity.type
_entity.pdbx_description
1 polymer ?
#
loop_
_entity_poly.entity_id
_entity_poly.type
_entity_poly.pdbx_seq_one_letter_code
_entity_poly.pdbx_strand_id
1 'polypeptide(L)' 'MRKMIAAAGVFVLSVGLMGCSTVQPWQKGNLAKPEMAFDPDPLQTRFAEHTYFSKEGASGGMSVGGGGCGCN' A
#
# COMPACT_ATOMS: atom_id res chain seq x y z
N MET A 1 1.66 39.42 -14.00
CA MET A 1 0.65 38.35 -13.78
C MET A 1 1.20 36.95 -14.08
N ARG A 2 1.56 36.60 -15.32
CA ARG A 2 2.06 35.24 -15.67
C ARG A 2 3.31 34.78 -14.90
N LYS A 3 4.26 35.69 -14.63
CA LYS A 3 5.45 35.42 -13.79
C LYS A 3 5.11 35.18 -12.31
N MET A 4 4.05 35.82 -11.80
CA MET A 4 3.60 35.65 -10.43
C MET A 4 2.90 34.30 -10.23
N ILE A 5 2.12 33.87 -11.24
CA ILE A 5 1.49 32.53 -11.26
C ILE A 5 2.56 31.44 -11.31
N ALA A 6 3.60 31.61 -12.14
CA ALA A 6 4.71 30.67 -12.21
C ALA A 6 5.48 30.58 -10.87
N ALA A 7 5.76 31.72 -10.23
CA ALA A 7 6.42 31.75 -8.93
C ALA A 7 5.58 31.10 -7.82
N ALA A 8 4.25 31.33 -7.81
CA ALA A 8 3.33 30.68 -6.89
C ALA A 8 3.28 29.16 -7.09
N GLY A 9 3.29 28.68 -8.35
CA GLY A 9 3.34 27.25 -8.66
C GLY A 9 4.61 26.57 -8.17
N VAL A 10 5.78 27.20 -8.35
CA VAL A 10 7.06 26.69 -7.84
C VAL A 10 7.06 26.63 -6.31
N PHE A 11 6.51 27.67 -5.65
CA PHE A 11 6.42 27.69 -4.19
C PHE A 11 5.54 26.56 -3.65
N VAL A 12 4.34 26.35 -4.21
CA VAL A 12 3.44 25.25 -3.82
C VAL A 12 4.10 23.88 -4.02
N LEU A 13 4.80 23.69 -5.14
CA LEU A 13 5.51 22.43 -5.41
C LEU A 13 6.63 22.19 -4.39
N SER A 14 7.39 23.22 -4.02
CA SER A 14 8.50 23.10 -3.07
C SER A 14 8.03 22.72 -1.65
N VAL A 15 6.87 23.21 -1.21
CA VAL A 15 6.28 22.87 0.10
C VAL A 15 5.78 21.42 0.14
N GLY A 16 5.23 20.91 -0.97
CA GLY A 16 4.72 19.53 -1.05
C GLY A 16 5.81 18.45 -0.90
N LEU A 17 7.07 18.78 -1.21
CA LEU A 17 8.20 17.84 -1.15
C LEU A 17 8.79 17.68 0.26
N MET A 18 8.45 18.56 1.21
CA MET A 18 9.03 18.55 2.57
C MET A 18 8.55 17.38 3.46
N GLY A 19 7.55 16.61 3.04
CA GLY A 19 6.99 15.50 3.83
C GLY A 19 7.75 14.17 3.73
N CYS A 20 8.72 14.06 2.83
CA CYS A 20 9.47 12.81 2.63
C CYS A 20 10.49 12.62 3.77
N SER A 21 10.20 11.71 4.70
CA SER A 21 11.09 11.38 5.82
C SER A 21 11.40 9.88 5.83
N THR A 22 12.65 9.55 6.19
CA THR A 22 13.05 8.15 6.37
C THR A 22 12.61 7.69 7.75
N VAL A 23 11.89 6.56 7.80
CA VAL A 23 11.38 5.99 9.05
C VAL A 23 12.31 4.86 9.48
N GLN A 24 12.78 4.93 10.72
CA GLN A 24 13.64 3.88 11.27
C GLN A 24 12.85 2.58 11.49
N PRO A 25 13.48 1.39 11.33
CA PRO A 25 12.76 0.12 11.37
C PRO A 25 11.91 -0.10 12.63
N TRP A 26 12.40 0.33 13.80
CA TRP A 26 11.70 0.18 15.08
C TRP A 26 10.51 1.13 15.26
N GLN A 27 10.45 2.25 14.51
CA GLN A 27 9.31 3.18 14.55
C GLN A 27 8.07 2.59 13.85
N LYS A 28 8.26 1.60 12.97
CA LYS A 28 7.17 0.96 12.24
C LYS A 28 6.17 0.28 13.17
N GLY A 29 6.59 -0.24 14.32
CA GLY A 29 5.66 -0.83 15.30
C GLY A 29 4.64 0.17 15.84
N ASN A 30 5.00 1.45 15.97
CA ASN A 30 4.09 2.49 16.42
C ASN A 30 3.27 3.12 15.28
N LEU A 31 3.82 3.11 14.06
CA LEU A 31 3.22 3.74 12.88
C LEU A 31 2.32 2.80 12.08
N ALA A 32 2.48 1.48 12.17
CA ALA A 32 1.70 0.47 11.47
C ALA A 32 0.73 -0.23 12.43
N LYS A 33 -0.28 0.51 12.90
CA LYS A 33 -1.30 -0.04 13.80
C LYS A 33 -2.11 -1.14 13.09
N PRO A 34 -2.55 -2.19 13.80
CA PRO A 34 -3.32 -3.30 13.21
C PRO A 34 -4.60 -2.84 12.49
N GLU A 35 -5.25 -1.78 12.97
CA GLU A 35 -6.51 -1.28 12.40
C GLU A 35 -6.32 -0.57 11.04
N MET A 36 -5.08 -0.28 10.66
CA MET A 36 -4.72 0.30 9.36
C MET A 36 -4.32 -0.76 8.32
N ALA A 37 -4.40 -2.05 8.68
CA ALA A 37 -4.16 -3.13 7.75
C ALA A 37 -5.22 -3.13 6.63
N PHE A 38 -4.78 -3.34 5.39
CA PHE A 38 -5.69 -3.50 4.25
C PHE A 38 -6.59 -4.73 4.38
N ASP A 39 -6.07 -5.76 5.05
CA ASP A 39 -6.78 -6.97 5.40
C ASP A 39 -6.88 -7.06 6.93
N PRO A 40 -8.07 -6.80 7.50
CA PRO A 40 -8.26 -6.81 8.95
C PRO A 40 -8.27 -8.22 9.54
N ASP A 41 -8.54 -9.26 8.73
CA ASP A 41 -8.54 -10.66 9.16
C ASP A 41 -7.84 -11.54 8.12
N PRO A 42 -6.49 -11.59 8.15
CA PRO A 42 -5.73 -12.37 7.22
C PRO A 42 -6.01 -13.88 7.32
N LEU A 43 -6.48 -14.38 8.47
CA LEU A 43 -6.78 -15.80 8.59
C LEU A 43 -8.02 -16.17 7.78
N GLN A 44 -9.08 -15.36 7.87
CA GLN A 44 -10.29 -15.55 7.07
C GLN A 44 -10.01 -15.40 5.58
N THR A 45 -9.23 -14.39 5.20
CA THR A 45 -8.85 -14.19 3.80
C THR A 45 -8.11 -15.39 3.24
N ARG A 46 -7.14 -15.95 3.97
CA ARG A 46 -6.43 -17.17 3.53
C ARG A 46 -7.34 -18.38 3.46
N PHE A 47 -8.25 -18.55 4.42
CA PHE A 47 -9.21 -19.65 4.39
C PHE A 47 -10.13 -19.58 3.16
N ALA A 48 -10.62 -18.39 2.83
CA ALA A 48 -11.42 -18.15 1.63
C ALA A 48 -10.60 -18.43 0.36
N GLU A 49 -9.38 -17.88 0.26
CA GLU A 49 -8.48 -18.12 -0.88
C GLU A 49 -8.20 -19.62 -1.10
N HIS A 50 -7.94 -20.37 -0.03
CA HIS A 50 -7.76 -21.83 -0.12
C HIS A 50 -8.98 -22.52 -0.71
N THR A 51 -10.18 -22.11 -0.28
CA THR A 51 -11.43 -22.68 -0.79
C THR A 51 -11.62 -22.35 -2.28
N TYR A 52 -11.41 -21.09 -2.68
CA TYR A 52 -11.55 -20.65 -4.07
C TYR A 52 -10.52 -21.33 -4.98
N PHE A 53 -9.26 -21.41 -4.55
CA PHE A 53 -8.22 -22.12 -5.28
C PHE A 53 -8.60 -23.59 -5.53
N SER A 54 -9.06 -24.29 -4.48
CA SER A 54 -9.42 -25.71 -4.60
C SER A 54 -10.69 -25.96 -5.42
N LYS A 55 -11.67 -25.05 -5.38
CA LYS A 55 -12.96 -25.26 -6.05
C LYS A 55 -13.02 -24.73 -7.46
N GLU A 56 -12.35 -23.63 -7.74
CA GLU A 56 -12.50 -22.88 -8.99
C GLU A 56 -11.25 -22.96 -9.87
N GLY A 57 -10.16 -23.56 -9.39
CA GLY A 57 -8.88 -23.57 -10.10
C GLY A 57 -8.33 -22.14 -10.29
N ALA A 58 -8.74 -21.21 -9.42
CA ALA A 58 -8.39 -19.80 -9.52
C ALA A 58 -6.86 -19.63 -9.42
N SER A 59 -6.23 -19.26 -10.53
CA SER A 59 -4.80 -18.94 -10.57
C SER A 59 -4.62 -17.44 -10.32
N GLY A 60 -3.74 -17.07 -9.39
CA GLY A 60 -3.30 -15.67 -9.21
C GLY A 60 -3.57 -14.99 -7.86
N GLY A 61 -4.32 -15.59 -6.93
CA GLY A 61 -4.54 -15.04 -5.57
C GLY A 61 -5.22 -13.65 -5.52
N MET A 62 -5.66 -13.21 -4.33
CA MET A 62 -6.32 -11.90 -4.16
C MET A 62 -5.37 -10.78 -3.72
N SER A 63 -4.09 -11.06 -3.48
CA SER A 63 -3.15 -10.09 -2.90
C SER A 63 -2.52 -9.14 -3.92
N VAL A 64 -2.66 -7.83 -3.68
CA VAL A 64 -2.17 -6.75 -4.56
C VAL A 64 -0.68 -6.39 -4.33
N GLY A 65 0.09 -7.20 -3.60
CA GLY A 65 1.42 -6.82 -3.10
C GLY A 65 2.51 -7.89 -3.07
N GLY A 66 2.29 -9.06 -3.68
CA GLY A 66 3.28 -10.14 -3.67
C GLY A 66 3.34 -10.88 -4.99
N GLY A 67 4.39 -10.60 -5.76
CA GLY A 67 4.89 -11.29 -6.95
C GLY A 67 4.05 -12.45 -7.51
N GLY A 68 3.29 -12.16 -8.56
CA GLY A 68 2.61 -13.15 -9.36
C GLY A 68 3.56 -14.16 -10.00
N CYS A 69 3.35 -15.43 -9.66
CA CYS A 69 3.64 -16.60 -10.49
C CYS A 69 2.49 -17.61 -10.43
N GLY A 70 1.52 -17.47 -9.50
CA GLY A 70 0.34 -18.35 -9.43
C GLY A 70 0.65 -19.81 -9.10
N CYS A 71 1.90 -20.15 -8.80
CA CYS A 71 2.31 -21.45 -8.30
C CYS A 71 2.43 -21.35 -6.78
N ASN A 72 1.62 -22.13 -6.06
CA ASN A 72 1.88 -22.46 -4.67
C ASN A 72 3.27 -23.12 -4.55
#